data_AF-A0A6A4WF65-F1
#
_entry.id   AF-A0A6A4WF65-F1
#
_cell.length_a   1.000
_cell.length_b   1.000
_cell.length_c   1.000
_cell.angle_alpha   90.00
_cell.angle_beta   90.00
_cell.angle_gamma   90.00
#
_symmetry.space_group_name_H-M   'P 1'
#
loop_
_entity.id
_entity.type
_entity.pdbx_description
1 polymer ?
#
loop_
_entity_poly.entity_id
_entity_poly.type
_entity_poly.pdbx_seq_one_letter_code
_entity_poly.pdbx_strand_id
1 'polypeptide(L)'
;MPGKVSALGRKKGPKKGKAGSSRRGKGTKSTKSKSSGSGKKKKKGKKGKRKKGKKRKMISPEEYAEMEQQLKSCQRTNELLTIKLTAMAHSREQYRKCSFSLLDENEHVHKRLIKVERDCIEVVGYLRQKRGANEARLEVVEKELAQIREVESGKRNTLAAEYEYKIKGLNEIISENEIQILRLEYETNKLKGLKEANEKLEETNESLRKELLDTMVRHQNQLVEYEAMILREKRNLEKLARQEVHNLVDTAHQMAAKEISATTADVYGQNYCLNRTLQQYQARVLALEAADATRSRQLDRARTHAETSSAALLQMRRQLTAQQVATQQLRERLAESESDRLQEAVTLQEVRAELLDWAQHERQQEQRQLAQLRRQLALREATVRRLRALARRVLARRSQLEDFFLSALEQVAGAAAGERRQFWRDAEHQYRQRMAAGLAGQAPPPEVMTTDGSQKSSRDIVHDWQRHNEWRADADQVDVSALTWLQKESVLRVLFAHINGAQSRARRQQQQQKKGRWPRKRTVDVGVQKFAQRRSTSGDTSSAYPLLSPYLDKSVQMLGL
;
A
#
# COMPACT_ATOMS: atom_id res chain seq x y z
N MET A 1 -1.13 24.62 -7.23
CA MET A 1 -0.86 24.65 -8.69
C MET A 1 -1.91 23.81 -9.41
N PRO A 2 -2.89 24.43 -10.10
CA PRO A 2 -4.08 23.70 -10.54
C PRO A 2 -3.92 23.06 -11.93
N GLY A 3 -4.28 21.78 -12.00
CA GLY A 3 -5.28 21.22 -12.92
C GLY A 3 -5.10 21.41 -14.43
N LYS A 4 -4.70 20.34 -15.12
CA LYS A 4 -5.19 20.03 -16.47
C LYS A 4 -5.50 18.53 -16.59
N VAL A 5 -6.78 18.20 -16.36
CA VAL A 5 -7.39 16.95 -16.80
C VAL A 5 -8.26 17.30 -18.00
N SER A 6 -7.84 16.90 -19.20
CA SER A 6 -8.65 16.98 -20.40
C SER A 6 -9.07 15.57 -20.82
N ALA A 7 -10.36 15.32 -20.60
CA ALA A 7 -11.13 14.22 -21.16
C ALA A 7 -11.25 14.35 -22.69
N LEU A 8 -11.36 13.21 -23.39
CA LEU A 8 -12.33 12.92 -24.47
C LEU A 8 -11.85 11.69 -25.26
N GLY A 9 -12.74 10.70 -25.46
CA GLY A 9 -12.44 9.57 -26.35
C GLY A 9 -13.15 8.24 -26.07
N ARG A 10 -14.41 8.24 -25.61
CA ARG A 10 -15.23 7.00 -25.55
C ARG A 10 -15.87 6.73 -26.93
N LYS A 11 -15.31 5.81 -27.71
CA LYS A 11 -16.04 5.13 -28.82
C LYS A 11 -16.91 4.03 -28.23
N LYS A 12 -18.24 4.21 -28.28
CA LYS A 12 -19.26 3.17 -28.06
C LYS A 12 -19.69 2.58 -29.40
N GLY A 13 -19.66 1.25 -29.49
CA GLY A 13 -20.55 0.42 -30.29
C GLY A 13 -20.72 -0.92 -29.54
N PRO A 14 -21.70 -1.79 -29.85
CA PRO A 14 -22.77 -1.69 -30.85
C PRO A 14 -24.19 -1.79 -30.26
N LYS A 15 -25.19 -1.22 -30.93
CA LYS A 15 -26.61 -1.49 -30.62
C LYS A 15 -27.09 -2.69 -31.43
N LYS A 16 -27.64 -3.67 -30.69
CA LYS A 16 -28.39 -4.82 -31.18
C LYS A 16 -29.67 -4.36 -31.88
N GLY A 17 -29.87 -4.79 -33.12
CA GLY A 17 -31.17 -4.81 -33.79
C GLY A 17 -31.68 -6.24 -33.86
N LYS A 18 -32.65 -6.58 -33.01
CA LYS A 18 -33.52 -7.75 -33.20
C LYS A 18 -34.71 -7.28 -34.04
N ALA A 19 -34.91 -7.88 -35.21
CA ALA A 19 -36.19 -7.88 -35.90
C ALA A 19 -36.35 -9.26 -36.55
N GLY A 20 -37.21 -10.08 -35.96
CA GLY A 20 -37.80 -11.24 -36.61
C GLY A 20 -39.29 -10.95 -36.78
N SER A 21 -39.81 -11.14 -38.00
CA SER A 21 -41.11 -11.77 -38.27
C SER A 21 -41.49 -11.62 -39.74
N SER A 22 -41.78 -12.76 -40.35
CA SER A 22 -42.79 -12.97 -41.38
C SER A 22 -42.64 -12.25 -42.73
N ARG A 23 -42.10 -12.96 -43.72
CA ARG A 23 -42.61 -12.87 -45.10
C ARG A 23 -42.44 -14.19 -45.87
N ARG A 24 -43.51 -14.98 -45.79
CA ARG A 24 -44.22 -15.70 -46.87
C ARG A 24 -43.36 -16.17 -48.05
N GLY A 25 -43.13 -17.48 -48.11
CA GLY A 25 -42.52 -18.18 -49.22
C GLY A 25 -43.32 -18.06 -50.52
N LYS A 26 -42.60 -17.96 -51.63
CA LYS A 26 -43.10 -18.24 -52.98
C LYS A 26 -42.26 -19.38 -53.54
N GLY A 27 -42.88 -20.54 -53.62
CA GLY A 27 -42.39 -21.70 -54.35
C GLY A 27 -43.59 -22.50 -54.81
N THR A 28 -43.61 -22.82 -56.11
CA THR A 28 -44.39 -23.83 -56.84
C THR A 28 -45.22 -23.28 -58.01
N LYS A 29 -44.74 -23.57 -59.22
CA LYS A 29 -45.57 -23.89 -60.38
C LYS A 29 -45.02 -25.19 -60.97
N SER A 30 -45.60 -26.30 -60.56
CA SER A 30 -45.57 -27.55 -61.32
C SER A 30 -47.01 -27.88 -61.68
N THR A 31 -47.26 -28.04 -62.97
CA THR A 31 -48.54 -28.46 -63.54
C THR A 31 -48.52 -29.97 -63.71
N LYS A 32 -49.38 -30.69 -62.99
CA LYS A 32 -49.81 -32.03 -63.39
C LYS A 32 -51.21 -32.35 -62.83
N SER A 33 -52.16 -32.47 -63.78
CA SER A 33 -53.31 -33.38 -63.86
C SER A 33 -53.89 -34.06 -62.60
N LYS A 34 -55.24 -34.07 -62.51
CA LYS A 34 -56.13 -35.22 -62.19
C LYS A 34 -57.60 -34.74 -62.32
N SER A 35 -58.40 -35.21 -63.27
CA SER A 35 -59.20 -36.46 -63.31
C SER A 35 -60.54 -36.42 -62.55
N SER A 36 -61.64 -36.49 -63.30
CA SER A 36 -62.92 -37.19 -63.06
C SER A 36 -63.93 -36.68 -64.11
N GLY A 37 -64.87 -37.39 -64.72
CA GLY A 37 -65.35 -38.77 -64.65
C GLY A 37 -66.75 -38.83 -65.30
N SER A 38 -67.07 -39.96 -65.97
CA SER A 38 -68.40 -40.38 -66.52
C SER A 38 -68.95 -39.65 -67.76
N GLY A 39 -69.63 -40.26 -68.75
CA GLY A 39 -70.01 -41.65 -69.03
C GLY A 39 -70.81 -41.79 -70.35
N LYS A 40 -70.68 -42.98 -71.00
CA LYS A 40 -71.62 -43.74 -71.87
C LYS A 40 -72.54 -43.01 -72.92
N LYS A 41 -72.45 -43.41 -74.20
CA LYS A 41 -73.41 -44.31 -74.91
C LYS A 41 -73.14 -44.54 -76.43
N LYS A 42 -73.20 -45.83 -76.80
CA LYS A 42 -73.44 -46.53 -78.09
C LYS A 42 -74.13 -45.79 -79.27
N LYS A 43 -73.70 -46.12 -80.51
CA LYS A 43 -74.53 -46.72 -81.62
C LYS A 43 -73.65 -47.14 -82.82
N LYS A 44 -73.63 -48.44 -83.20
CA LYS A 44 -74.15 -49.05 -84.47
C LYS A 44 -73.80 -48.24 -85.74
N GLY A 45 -73.08 -48.68 -86.77
CA GLY A 45 -72.91 -50.00 -87.39
C GLY A 45 -73.65 -50.04 -88.74
N LYS A 46 -72.99 -50.30 -89.88
CA LYS A 46 -73.52 -51.11 -90.99
C LYS A 46 -72.52 -51.39 -92.13
N LYS A 47 -72.50 -52.68 -92.47
CA LYS A 47 -71.93 -53.40 -93.62
C LYS A 47 -72.71 -53.15 -94.92
N GLY A 48 -72.05 -53.40 -96.05
CA GLY A 48 -72.64 -53.93 -97.30
C GLY A 48 -72.42 -53.02 -98.51
N LYS A 49 -72.31 -53.48 -99.76
CA LYS A 49 -72.35 -54.83 -100.36
C LYS A 49 -71.91 -54.69 -101.84
N ARG A 50 -71.18 -55.68 -102.33
CA ARG A 50 -71.05 -56.21 -103.71
C ARG A 50 -71.74 -55.51 -104.91
N LYS A 51 -70.97 -55.55 -106.01
CA LYS A 51 -71.27 -56.05 -107.38
C LYS A 51 -71.67 -55.05 -108.50
N LYS A 52 -70.99 -55.32 -109.64
CA LYS A 52 -71.45 -55.32 -111.04
C LYS A 52 -71.21 -54.05 -111.88
N GLY A 53 -70.06 -54.04 -112.56
CA GLY A 53 -70.03 -54.32 -114.00
C GLY A 53 -69.92 -53.12 -114.96
N LYS A 54 -69.40 -53.45 -116.16
CA LYS A 54 -69.22 -52.64 -117.38
C LYS A 54 -67.87 -51.91 -117.44
N LYS A 55 -67.08 -51.96 -118.53
CA LYS A 55 -67.12 -52.62 -119.84
C LYS A 55 -65.67 -52.59 -120.34
N ARG A 56 -65.10 -53.72 -120.78
CA ARG A 56 -63.82 -53.75 -121.51
C ARG A 56 -64.00 -53.02 -122.84
N LYS A 57 -63.25 -51.94 -123.07
CA LYS A 57 -62.91 -51.43 -124.40
C LYS A 57 -61.48 -51.89 -124.68
N MET A 58 -61.27 -52.51 -125.84
CA MET A 58 -59.95 -52.91 -126.33
C MET A 58 -59.14 -51.62 -126.54
N ILE A 59 -57.98 -51.58 -125.90
CA ILE A 59 -57.05 -50.45 -125.84
C ILE A 59 -55.95 -50.75 -126.87
N SER A 60 -55.67 -49.77 -127.72
CA SER A 60 -54.74 -49.85 -128.86
C SER A 60 -53.29 -49.98 -128.35
N PRO A 61 -52.36 -50.65 -129.06
CA PRO A 61 -50.97 -50.85 -128.62
C PRO A 61 -50.19 -49.58 -128.21
N GLU A 62 -50.61 -48.37 -128.62
CA GLU A 62 -50.04 -47.10 -128.13
C GLU A 62 -50.39 -46.79 -126.67
N GLU A 63 -51.60 -47.12 -126.22
CA GLU A 63 -52.04 -46.90 -124.83
C GLU A 63 -51.38 -47.92 -123.86
N TYR A 64 -50.86 -49.05 -124.36
CA TYR A 64 -50.06 -50.00 -123.59
C TYR A 64 -48.65 -49.46 -123.30
N ALA A 65 -48.04 -48.77 -124.26
CA ALA A 65 -46.74 -48.12 -124.07
C ALA A 65 -46.85 -46.91 -123.12
N GLU A 66 -47.94 -46.14 -123.20
CA GLU A 66 -48.25 -45.08 -122.24
C GLU A 66 -48.55 -45.63 -120.83
N MET A 67 -49.33 -46.72 -120.72
CA MET A 67 -49.55 -47.42 -119.45
C MET A 67 -48.25 -47.97 -118.85
N GLU A 68 -47.34 -48.48 -119.68
CA GLU A 68 -46.04 -49.00 -119.23
C GLU A 68 -45.07 -47.87 -118.83
N GLN A 69 -45.07 -46.74 -119.54
CA GLN A 69 -44.36 -45.53 -119.13
C GLN A 69 -44.95 -44.91 -117.85
N GLN A 70 -46.28 -44.92 -117.70
CA GLN A 70 -46.97 -44.52 -116.47
C GLN A 70 -46.69 -45.48 -115.33
N LEU A 71 -46.58 -46.79 -115.59
CA LEU A 71 -46.21 -47.79 -114.58
C LEU A 71 -44.76 -47.58 -114.12
N LYS A 72 -43.83 -47.34 -115.05
CA LYS A 72 -42.42 -47.01 -114.77
C LYS A 72 -42.29 -45.67 -114.04
N SER A 73 -43.10 -44.66 -114.42
CA SER A 73 -43.20 -43.38 -113.71
C SER A 73 -43.73 -43.59 -112.28
N CYS A 74 -44.84 -44.31 -112.13
CA CYS A 74 -45.40 -44.68 -110.83
C CYS A 74 -44.39 -45.45 -109.98
N GLN A 75 -43.68 -46.42 -110.54
CA GLN A 75 -42.61 -47.16 -109.85
C GLN A 75 -41.50 -46.24 -109.36
N ARG A 76 -40.99 -45.34 -110.21
CA ARG A 76 -39.99 -44.32 -109.82
C ARG A 76 -40.51 -43.37 -108.75
N THR A 77 -41.78 -42.94 -108.82
CA THR A 77 -42.39 -42.12 -107.77
C THR A 77 -42.55 -42.90 -106.48
N ASN A 78 -42.87 -44.19 -106.53
CA ASN A 78 -43.01 -45.06 -105.37
C ASN A 78 -41.65 -45.32 -104.72
N GLU A 79 -40.59 -45.54 -105.50
CA GLU A 79 -39.20 -45.64 -105.04
C GLU A 79 -38.71 -44.32 -104.40
N LEU A 80 -39.03 -43.17 -105.01
CA LEU A 80 -38.76 -41.86 -104.41
C LEU A 80 -39.50 -41.68 -103.08
N LEU A 81 -40.76 -42.13 -103.01
CA LEU A 81 -41.56 -42.07 -101.79
C LEU A 81 -41.02 -43.02 -100.73
N THR A 82 -40.57 -44.23 -101.07
CA THR A 82 -39.97 -45.17 -100.11
C THR A 82 -38.65 -44.64 -99.57
N ILE A 83 -37.78 -44.07 -100.42
CA ILE A 83 -36.54 -43.42 -99.99
C ILE A 83 -36.83 -42.22 -99.08
N LYS A 84 -37.83 -41.39 -99.40
CA LYS A 84 -38.26 -40.30 -98.51
C LYS A 84 -38.80 -40.84 -97.18
N LEU A 85 -39.57 -41.92 -97.20
CA LEU A 85 -40.14 -42.54 -96.01
C LEU A 85 -39.05 -43.14 -95.11
N THR A 86 -38.04 -43.79 -95.69
CA THR A 86 -36.89 -44.33 -94.95
C THR A 86 -36.00 -43.22 -94.39
N ALA A 87 -35.72 -42.15 -95.15
CA ALA A 87 -35.00 -40.98 -94.65
C ALA A 87 -35.77 -40.26 -93.50
N MET A 88 -37.10 -40.15 -93.62
CA MET A 88 -37.95 -39.64 -92.54
C MET A 88 -38.00 -40.58 -91.33
N ALA A 89 -37.99 -41.90 -91.53
CA ALA A 89 -37.92 -42.88 -90.46
C ALA A 89 -36.56 -42.81 -89.74
N HIS A 90 -35.46 -42.70 -90.49
CA HIS A 90 -34.11 -42.57 -89.95
C HIS A 90 -33.92 -41.27 -89.15
N SER A 91 -34.39 -40.13 -89.67
CA SER A 91 -34.37 -38.88 -88.91
C SER A 91 -35.25 -38.95 -87.66
N ARG A 92 -36.44 -39.57 -87.71
CA ARG A 92 -37.25 -39.84 -86.50
C ARG A 92 -36.53 -40.70 -85.47
N GLU A 93 -35.83 -41.74 -85.93
CA GLU A 93 -35.02 -42.62 -85.09
C GLU A 93 -33.89 -41.83 -84.41
N GLN A 94 -33.18 -40.97 -85.16
CA GLN A 94 -32.15 -40.09 -84.64
C GLN A 94 -32.72 -39.09 -83.62
N TYR A 95 -33.85 -38.43 -83.91
CA TYR A 95 -34.51 -37.54 -82.95
C TYR A 95 -34.93 -38.26 -81.67
N ARG A 96 -35.40 -39.51 -81.76
CA ARG A 96 -35.71 -40.33 -80.59
C ARG A 96 -34.45 -40.61 -79.79
N LYS A 97 -33.36 -41.05 -80.43
CA LYS A 97 -32.08 -41.31 -79.76
C LYS A 97 -31.52 -40.05 -79.08
N CYS A 98 -31.51 -38.91 -79.77
CA CYS A 98 -31.11 -37.63 -79.19
C CYS A 98 -32.01 -37.23 -78.01
N SER A 99 -33.33 -37.42 -78.13
CA SER A 99 -34.25 -37.14 -77.03
C SER A 99 -34.04 -38.04 -75.83
N PHE A 100 -33.72 -39.33 -76.03
CA PHE A 100 -33.38 -40.25 -74.93
C PHE A 100 -32.05 -39.88 -74.28
N SER A 101 -31.02 -39.56 -75.07
CA SER A 101 -29.73 -39.08 -74.56
C SER A 101 -29.91 -37.82 -73.70
N LEU A 102 -30.70 -36.85 -74.16
CA LEU A 102 -31.01 -35.63 -73.41
C LEU A 102 -31.81 -35.90 -72.13
N LEU A 103 -32.67 -36.93 -72.11
CA LEU A 103 -33.39 -37.32 -70.90
C LEU A 103 -32.44 -37.93 -69.86
N ASP A 104 -31.54 -38.82 -70.28
CA ASP A 104 -30.53 -39.43 -69.41
C ASP A 104 -29.56 -38.37 -68.86
N GLU A 105 -29.11 -37.43 -69.69
CA GLU A 105 -28.28 -36.30 -69.27
C GLU A 105 -29.01 -35.40 -68.26
N ASN A 106 -30.27 -35.05 -68.50
CA ASN A 106 -31.08 -34.29 -67.55
C ASN A 106 -31.27 -35.04 -66.23
N GLU A 107 -31.53 -36.35 -66.26
CA GLU A 107 -31.67 -37.14 -65.05
C GLU A 107 -30.35 -37.20 -64.27
N HIS A 108 -29.22 -37.33 -64.96
CA HIS A 108 -27.89 -37.32 -64.35
C HIS A 108 -27.56 -35.95 -63.73
N VAL A 109 -27.85 -34.85 -64.41
CA VAL A 109 -27.70 -33.50 -63.88
C VAL A 109 -28.57 -33.32 -62.64
N HIS A 110 -29.83 -33.77 -62.66
CA HIS A 110 -30.70 -33.70 -61.48
C HIS A 110 -30.16 -34.50 -60.29
N LYS A 111 -29.66 -35.72 -60.52
CA LYS A 111 -29.03 -36.52 -59.45
C LYS A 111 -27.81 -35.83 -58.86
N ARG A 112 -26.95 -35.24 -59.70
CA ARG A 112 -25.79 -34.45 -59.26
C ARG A 112 -26.22 -33.23 -58.45
N LEU A 113 -27.25 -32.51 -58.90
CA LEU A 113 -27.75 -31.30 -58.25
C LEU A 113 -28.28 -31.62 -56.84
N ILE A 114 -29.08 -32.68 -56.71
CA ILE A 114 -29.57 -33.17 -55.40
C ILE A 114 -28.40 -33.56 -54.48
N LYS A 115 -27.36 -34.21 -55.02
CA LYS A 115 -26.18 -34.58 -54.23
C LYS A 115 -25.44 -33.34 -53.73
N VAL A 116 -25.17 -32.37 -54.61
CA VAL A 116 -24.50 -31.12 -54.24
C VAL A 116 -25.34 -30.32 -53.23
N GLU A 117 -26.66 -30.27 -53.37
CA GLU A 117 -27.55 -29.63 -52.39
C GLU A 117 -27.43 -30.28 -51.00
N ARG A 118 -27.39 -31.61 -50.93
CA ARG A 118 -27.18 -32.34 -49.66
C ARG A 118 -25.83 -32.03 -49.06
N ASP A 119 -24.76 -32.13 -49.85
CA ASP A 119 -23.39 -31.85 -49.41
C ASP A 119 -23.27 -30.38 -48.91
N CYS A 120 -23.91 -29.43 -49.61
CA CYS A 120 -23.98 -28.03 -49.18
C CYS A 120 -24.72 -27.85 -47.85
N ILE A 121 -25.85 -28.54 -47.64
CA ILE A 121 -26.59 -28.49 -46.38
C ILE A 121 -25.75 -29.04 -45.24
N GLU A 122 -25.03 -30.16 -45.46
CA GLU A 122 -24.14 -30.75 -44.46
C GLU A 122 -23.00 -29.81 -44.07
N VAL A 123 -22.31 -29.21 -45.06
CA VAL A 123 -21.25 -28.24 -44.81
C VAL A 123 -21.78 -27.01 -44.06
N VAL A 124 -22.92 -26.45 -44.47
CA VAL A 124 -23.55 -25.32 -43.78
C VAL A 124 -23.97 -25.69 -42.36
N GLY A 125 -24.48 -26.90 -42.14
CA GLY A 125 -24.83 -27.44 -40.83
C GLY A 125 -23.61 -27.51 -39.91
N TYR A 126 -22.52 -28.10 -40.39
CA TYR A 126 -21.25 -28.18 -39.66
C TYR A 126 -20.71 -26.79 -39.31
N LEU A 127 -20.70 -25.85 -40.27
CA LEU A 127 -20.21 -24.48 -40.03
C LEU A 127 -21.06 -23.73 -39.01
N ARG A 128 -22.40 -23.90 -39.03
CA ARG A 128 -23.28 -23.32 -38.01
C ARG A 128 -23.02 -23.90 -36.63
N GLN A 129 -22.83 -25.21 -36.52
CA GLN A 129 -22.48 -25.86 -35.26
C GLN A 129 -21.14 -25.36 -34.73
N LYS A 130 -20.11 -25.30 -35.58
CA LYS A 130 -18.79 -24.76 -35.21
C LYS A 130 -18.87 -23.30 -34.79
N ARG A 131 -19.64 -22.49 -35.51
CA ARG A 131 -19.89 -21.08 -35.17
C ARG A 131 -20.55 -20.94 -33.80
N GLY A 132 -21.61 -21.71 -33.53
CA GLY A 132 -22.28 -21.71 -32.21
C GLY A 132 -21.34 -22.14 -31.08
N ALA A 133 -20.49 -23.16 -31.31
CA ALA A 133 -19.48 -23.56 -30.33
C ALA A 133 -18.42 -22.46 -30.09
N ASN A 134 -18.00 -21.74 -31.13
CA ASN A 134 -17.08 -20.61 -31.00
C ASN A 134 -17.73 -19.41 -30.29
N GLU A 135 -18.99 -19.09 -30.58
CA GLU A 135 -19.75 -18.04 -29.89
C GLU A 135 -19.91 -18.37 -28.39
N ALA A 136 -20.20 -19.62 -28.04
CA ALA A 136 -20.26 -20.07 -26.65
C ALA A 136 -18.89 -19.95 -25.94
N ARG A 137 -17.79 -20.30 -26.62
CA ARG A 137 -16.43 -20.12 -26.09
C ARG A 137 -16.10 -18.64 -25.89
N LEU A 138 -16.47 -17.79 -26.85
CA LEU A 138 -16.31 -16.33 -26.75
C LEU A 138 -17.04 -15.78 -25.53
N GLU A 139 -18.30 -16.17 -25.30
CA GLU A 139 -19.05 -15.73 -24.11
C GLU A 139 -18.39 -16.16 -22.79
N VAL A 140 -17.79 -17.35 -22.74
CA VAL A 140 -17.06 -17.82 -21.53
C VAL A 140 -15.83 -16.95 -21.31
N VAL A 141 -15.02 -16.73 -22.35
CA VAL A 141 -13.81 -15.90 -22.27
C VAL A 141 -14.15 -14.46 -21.90
N GLU A 142 -15.21 -13.88 -22.45
CA GLU A 142 -15.66 -12.53 -22.10
C GLU A 142 -16.06 -12.42 -20.62
N LYS A 143 -16.75 -13.44 -20.07
CA LYS A 143 -17.11 -13.50 -18.65
C LYS A 143 -15.87 -13.66 -17.76
N GLU A 144 -14.91 -14.50 -18.15
CA GLU A 144 -13.64 -14.66 -17.44
C GLU A 144 -12.83 -13.36 -17.43
N LEU A 145 -12.74 -12.66 -18.57
CA LEU A 145 -12.08 -11.35 -18.67
C LEU A 145 -12.77 -10.29 -17.80
N ALA A 146 -14.10 -10.27 -17.75
CA ALA A 146 -14.84 -9.36 -16.88
C ALA A 146 -14.54 -9.64 -15.40
N GLN A 147 -14.53 -10.90 -14.97
CA GLN A 147 -14.21 -11.29 -13.60
C GLN A 147 -12.77 -10.94 -13.23
N ILE A 148 -11.80 -11.21 -14.11
CA ILE A 148 -10.40 -10.84 -13.89
C ILE A 148 -10.26 -9.34 -13.71
N ARG A 149 -10.88 -8.54 -14.59
CA ARG A 149 -10.87 -7.06 -14.47
C ARG A 149 -11.48 -6.58 -13.17
N GLU A 150 -12.57 -7.17 -12.72
CA GLU A 150 -13.21 -6.81 -11.46
C GLU A 150 -12.31 -7.14 -10.26
N VAL A 151 -11.72 -8.34 -10.22
CA VAL A 151 -10.78 -8.74 -9.17
C VAL A 151 -9.52 -7.87 -9.16
N GLU A 152 -8.95 -7.57 -10.33
CA GLU A 152 -7.79 -6.68 -10.44
C GLU A 152 -8.13 -5.25 -10.03
N SER A 153 -9.29 -4.74 -10.43
CA SER A 153 -9.75 -3.41 -10.00
C SER A 153 -9.97 -3.36 -8.49
N GLY A 154 -10.53 -4.42 -7.90
CA GLY A 154 -10.68 -4.55 -6.45
C GLY A 154 -9.33 -4.52 -5.73
N LYS A 155 -8.37 -5.33 -6.18
CA LYS A 155 -7.00 -5.36 -5.62
C LYS A 155 -6.28 -4.02 -5.78
N ARG A 156 -6.41 -3.36 -6.94
CA ARG A 156 -5.84 -2.03 -7.18
C ARG A 156 -6.45 -1.00 -6.24
N ASN A 157 -7.76 -1.03 -6.04
CA ASN A 157 -8.45 -0.10 -5.15
C ASN A 157 -8.09 -0.34 -3.68
N THR A 158 -7.98 -1.60 -3.23
CA THR A 158 -7.55 -1.89 -1.86
C THR A 158 -6.10 -1.46 -1.62
N LEU A 159 -5.19 -1.76 -2.56
CA LEU A 159 -3.81 -1.29 -2.48
C LEU A 159 -3.72 0.24 -2.49
N ALA A 160 -4.48 0.91 -3.37
CA ALA A 160 -4.53 2.37 -3.42
C ALA A 160 -5.01 2.95 -2.07
N ALA A 161 -6.08 2.40 -1.49
CA ALA A 161 -6.59 2.84 -0.19
C ALA A 161 -5.58 2.62 0.95
N GLU A 162 -4.87 1.48 0.97
CA GLU A 162 -3.81 1.20 1.95
C GLU A 162 -2.65 2.19 1.85
N TYR A 163 -2.21 2.50 0.63
CA TYR A 163 -1.14 3.48 0.41
C TYR A 163 -1.61 4.91 0.70
N GLU A 164 -2.84 5.28 0.35
CA GLU A 164 -3.43 6.56 0.74
C GLU A 164 -3.50 6.73 2.26
N TYR A 165 -3.88 5.68 2.99
CA TYR A 165 -3.88 5.70 4.45
C TYR A 165 -2.47 5.88 5.03
N LYS A 166 -1.48 5.15 4.50
CA LYS A 166 -0.07 5.31 4.91
C LYS A 166 0.46 6.70 4.61
N ILE A 167 0.14 7.27 3.44
CA ILE A 167 0.54 8.62 3.06
C ILE A 167 -0.08 9.65 4.01
N LYS A 168 -1.37 9.51 4.36
CA LYS A 168 -2.02 10.38 5.34
C LYS A 168 -1.35 10.32 6.70
N GLY A 169 -1.09 9.11 7.23
CA GLY A 169 -0.40 8.96 8.51
C GLY A 169 1.03 9.54 8.50
N LEU A 170 1.79 9.37 7.40
CA LEU A 170 3.10 10.01 7.28
C LEU A 170 3.01 11.54 7.20
N ASN A 171 2.02 12.08 6.49
CA ASN A 171 1.81 13.53 6.42
C ASN A 171 1.41 14.11 7.78
N GLU A 172 0.61 13.40 8.57
CA GLU A 172 0.27 13.79 9.95
C GLU A 172 1.54 13.88 10.81
N ILE A 173 2.38 12.84 10.79
CA ILE A 173 3.67 12.83 11.51
C ILE A 173 4.58 13.98 11.04
N ILE A 174 4.64 14.23 9.73
CA ILE A 174 5.42 15.36 9.19
C ILE A 174 4.88 16.68 9.73
N SER A 175 3.57 16.90 9.71
CA SER A 175 2.96 18.14 10.22
C SER A 175 3.17 18.33 11.72
N GLU A 176 3.15 17.25 12.51
CA GLU A 176 3.46 17.29 13.94
C GLU A 176 4.92 17.66 14.18
N ASN A 177 5.84 17.07 13.42
CA ASN A 177 7.27 17.40 13.48
C ASN A 177 7.55 18.84 13.05
N GLU A 178 6.87 19.34 12.02
CA GLU A 178 6.96 20.75 11.60
C GLU A 178 6.54 21.70 12.74
N ILE A 179 5.44 21.39 13.44
CA ILE A 179 5.00 22.17 14.60
C ILE A 179 6.03 22.12 15.74
N GLN A 180 6.63 20.95 16.00
CA GLN A 180 7.68 20.82 17.01
C GLN A 180 8.93 21.62 16.65
N ILE A 181 9.36 21.57 15.40
CA ILE A 181 10.50 22.36 14.89
C ILE A 181 10.23 23.86 15.11
N LEU A 182 9.05 24.35 14.74
CA LEU A 182 8.69 25.76 14.94
C LEU A 182 8.71 26.18 16.42
N ARG A 183 8.29 25.30 17.34
CA ARG A 183 8.39 25.56 18.79
C ARG A 183 9.85 25.65 19.25
N LEU A 184 10.69 24.72 18.79
CA LEU A 184 12.12 24.73 19.13
C LEU A 184 12.83 25.96 18.53
N GLU A 185 12.47 26.38 17.33
CA GLU A 185 12.98 27.62 16.71
C GLU A 185 12.56 28.85 17.53
N TYR A 186 11.33 28.89 18.02
CA TYR A 186 10.87 29.96 18.91
C TYR A 186 11.66 29.97 20.24
N GLU A 187 11.83 28.81 20.88
CA GLU A 187 12.58 28.67 22.13
C GLU A 187 14.06 29.06 21.96
N THR A 188 14.69 28.61 20.87
CA THR A 188 16.09 28.96 20.58
C THR A 188 16.26 30.45 20.31
N ASN A 189 15.32 31.11 19.63
CA ASN A 189 15.35 32.56 19.45
C ASN A 189 15.17 33.30 20.78
N LYS A 190 14.28 32.83 21.67
CA LYS A 190 14.15 33.38 23.02
C LYS A 190 15.45 33.21 23.83
N LEU A 191 16.09 32.05 23.75
CA LEU A 191 17.39 31.81 24.40
C LEU A 191 18.51 32.69 23.85
N LYS A 192 18.54 32.95 22.52
CA LYS A 192 19.48 33.91 21.93
C LYS A 192 19.27 35.32 22.51
N GLY A 193 18.02 35.79 22.58
CA GLY A 193 17.72 37.10 23.17
C GLY A 193 18.11 37.20 24.66
N LEU A 194 17.91 36.12 25.44
CA LEU A 194 18.37 36.08 26.83
C LEU A 194 19.89 36.08 26.95
N LYS A 195 20.61 35.41 26.04
CA LYS A 195 22.09 35.45 26.00
C LYS A 195 22.60 36.85 25.71
N GLU A 196 22.06 37.52 24.69
CA GLU A 196 22.43 38.90 24.36
C GLU A 196 22.13 39.88 25.51
N ALA A 197 21.03 39.67 26.24
CA ALA A 197 20.71 40.47 27.43
C ALA A 197 21.68 40.20 28.58
N ASN A 198 22.06 38.95 28.82
CA ASN A 198 23.05 38.58 29.82
C ASN A 198 24.43 39.15 29.50
N GLU A 199 24.88 39.07 28.23
CA GLU A 199 26.14 39.66 27.80
C GLU A 199 26.18 41.17 28.08
N LYS A 200 25.11 41.90 27.74
CA LYS A 200 24.99 43.34 28.08
C LYS A 200 25.01 43.60 29.59
N LEU A 201 24.35 42.77 30.38
CA LEU A 201 24.37 42.88 31.84
C LEU A 201 25.77 42.60 32.41
N GLU A 202 26.50 41.64 31.85
CA GLU A 202 27.88 41.36 32.25
C GLU A 202 28.81 42.53 31.91
N GLU A 203 28.70 43.09 30.70
CA GLU A 203 29.45 44.29 30.30
C GLU A 203 29.20 45.49 31.23
N THR A 204 27.94 45.77 31.57
CA THR A 204 27.58 46.85 32.52
C THR A 204 28.06 46.57 33.95
N ASN A 205 28.03 45.32 34.40
CA ASN A 205 28.60 44.96 35.69
C ASN A 205 30.12 45.14 35.71
N GLU A 206 30.81 44.77 34.63
CA GLU A 206 32.25 45.01 34.51
C GLU A 206 32.60 46.49 34.46
N SER A 207 31.83 47.31 33.75
CA SER A 207 32.05 48.77 33.73
C SER A 207 31.83 49.38 35.11
N LEU A 208 30.75 49.01 35.81
CA LEU A 208 30.46 49.46 37.17
C LEU A 208 31.54 49.03 38.17
N ARG A 209 32.06 47.80 38.05
CA ARG A 209 33.19 47.33 38.88
C ARG A 209 34.45 48.17 38.65
N LYS A 210 34.76 48.50 37.40
CA LYS A 210 35.90 49.37 37.06
C LYS A 210 35.70 50.78 37.62
N GLU A 211 34.51 51.36 37.45
CA GLU A 211 34.18 52.69 38.01
C GLU A 211 34.25 52.71 39.55
N LEU A 212 33.79 51.65 40.21
CA LEU A 212 33.89 51.51 41.66
C LEU A 212 35.36 51.44 42.12
N LEU A 213 36.19 50.65 41.44
CA LEU A 213 37.63 50.58 41.74
C LEU A 213 38.30 51.94 41.52
N ASP A 214 38.00 52.62 40.43
CA ASP A 214 38.55 53.94 40.13
C ASP A 214 38.14 54.97 41.20
N THR A 215 36.88 54.99 41.61
CA THR A 215 36.40 55.90 42.66
C THR A 215 37.03 55.58 44.01
N MET A 216 37.17 54.30 44.38
CA MET A 216 37.89 53.88 45.58
C MET A 216 39.36 54.35 45.57
N VAL A 217 40.07 54.16 44.46
CA VAL A 217 41.46 54.62 44.29
C VAL A 217 41.54 56.14 44.40
N ARG A 218 40.63 56.89 43.75
CA ARG A 218 40.57 58.35 43.86
C ARG A 218 40.34 58.81 45.30
N HIS A 219 39.40 58.19 46.02
CA HIS A 219 39.14 58.49 47.42
C HIS A 219 40.34 58.15 48.32
N GLN A 220 41.00 57.03 48.08
CA GLN A 220 42.20 56.65 48.83
C GLN A 220 43.34 57.64 48.60
N ASN A 221 43.55 58.11 47.37
CA ASN A 221 44.52 59.16 47.06
C ASN A 221 44.18 60.48 47.78
N GLN A 222 42.90 60.88 47.78
CA GLN A 222 42.44 62.06 48.52
C GLN A 222 42.73 61.94 50.03
N LEU A 223 42.48 60.77 50.63
CA LEU A 223 42.78 60.52 52.04
C LEU A 223 44.28 60.68 52.32
N VAL A 224 45.16 60.11 51.48
CA VAL A 224 46.61 60.27 51.60
C VAL A 224 47.03 61.74 51.47
N GLU A 225 46.42 62.50 50.57
CA GLU A 225 46.67 63.95 50.44
C GLU A 225 46.26 64.72 51.70
N TYR A 226 45.07 64.43 52.25
CA TYR A 226 44.62 65.04 53.51
C TYR A 226 45.51 64.66 54.70
N GLU A 227 45.91 63.40 54.81
CA GLU A 227 46.87 62.94 55.83
C GLU A 227 48.20 63.69 55.70
N ALA A 228 48.73 63.86 54.49
CA ALA A 228 49.94 64.61 54.25
C ALA A 228 49.81 66.09 54.65
N MET A 229 48.66 66.72 54.38
CA MET A 229 48.37 68.09 54.82
C MET A 229 48.30 68.19 56.35
N ILE A 230 47.55 67.33 57.01
CA ILE A 230 47.43 67.28 58.48
C ILE A 230 48.81 67.07 59.13
N LEU A 231 49.64 66.18 58.58
CA LEU A 231 51.00 65.94 59.09
C LEU A 231 51.91 67.16 58.90
N ARG A 232 51.78 67.93 57.81
CA ARG A 232 52.52 69.18 57.62
C ARG A 232 52.09 70.23 58.65
N GLU A 233 50.78 70.41 58.84
CA GLU A 233 50.23 71.35 59.83
C GLU A 233 50.63 70.96 61.25
N LYS A 234 50.54 69.67 61.60
CA LYS A 234 51.00 69.15 62.89
C LYS A 234 52.47 69.49 63.14
N ARG A 235 53.36 69.28 62.15
CA ARG A 235 54.77 69.65 62.27
C ARG A 235 54.97 71.16 62.44
N ASN A 236 54.17 71.99 61.76
CA ASN A 236 54.24 73.44 61.91
C ASN A 236 53.78 73.89 63.30
N LEU A 237 52.67 73.33 63.81
CA LEU A 237 52.19 73.58 65.17
C LEU A 237 53.18 73.11 66.23
N GLU A 238 53.81 71.94 66.05
CA GLU A 238 54.87 71.46 66.94
C GLU A 238 56.09 72.41 66.95
N LYS A 239 56.47 72.98 65.80
CA LYS A 239 57.54 73.99 65.73
C LYS A 239 57.16 75.26 66.47
N LEU A 240 55.94 75.77 66.28
CA LEU A 240 55.44 76.96 66.97
C LEU A 240 55.38 76.74 68.48
N ALA A 241 54.84 75.61 68.93
CA ALA A 241 54.79 75.25 70.34
C ALA A 241 56.20 75.13 70.95
N ARG A 242 57.17 74.54 70.23
CA ARG A 242 58.57 74.49 70.67
C ARG A 242 59.19 75.89 70.79
N GLN A 243 58.90 76.79 69.85
CA GLN A 243 59.34 78.18 69.93
C GLN A 243 58.71 78.91 71.12
N GLU A 244 57.43 78.71 71.39
CA GLU A 244 56.73 79.29 72.53
C GLU A 244 57.27 78.77 73.87
N VAL A 245 57.53 77.47 73.98
CA VAL A 245 58.21 76.89 75.15
C VAL A 245 59.60 77.49 75.33
N HIS A 246 60.38 77.66 74.26
CA HIS A 246 61.70 78.29 74.35
C HIS A 246 61.59 79.74 74.84
N ASN A 247 60.66 80.52 74.30
CA ASN A 247 60.38 81.89 74.74
C ASN A 247 59.94 81.93 76.21
N LEU A 248 59.07 81.01 76.64
CA LEU A 248 58.64 80.91 78.04
C LEU A 248 59.81 80.57 78.97
N VAL A 249 60.70 79.66 78.57
CA VAL A 249 61.92 79.33 79.31
C VAL A 249 62.85 80.55 79.40
N ASP A 250 63.05 81.29 78.31
CA ASP A 250 63.85 82.52 78.32
C ASP A 250 63.23 83.59 79.23
N THR A 251 61.91 83.79 79.16
CA THR A 251 61.22 84.72 80.08
C THR A 251 61.27 84.25 81.52
N ALA A 252 61.14 82.94 81.80
CA ALA A 252 61.26 82.38 83.14
C ALA A 252 62.68 82.52 83.68
N HIS A 253 63.72 82.34 82.87
CA HIS A 253 65.10 82.61 83.25
C HIS A 253 65.33 84.11 83.53
N GLN A 254 64.79 84.99 82.70
CA GLN A 254 64.83 86.44 82.95
C GLN A 254 64.07 86.82 84.21
N MET A 255 62.93 86.18 84.50
CA MET A 255 62.15 86.42 85.71
C MET A 255 62.80 85.85 86.96
N ALA A 256 63.39 84.65 86.91
CA ALA A 256 64.16 84.07 88.02
C ALA A 256 65.38 84.95 88.36
N ALA A 257 66.06 85.52 87.35
CA ALA A 257 67.13 86.50 87.58
C ALA A 257 66.60 87.79 88.27
N LYS A 258 65.38 88.22 87.93
CA LYS A 258 64.69 89.33 88.61
C LYS A 258 64.19 88.95 90.01
N GLU A 259 63.78 87.71 90.27
CA GLU A 259 63.33 87.25 91.58
C GLU A 259 64.47 87.05 92.58
N ILE A 260 65.66 86.64 92.15
CA ILE A 260 66.85 86.64 93.03
C ILE A 260 67.18 88.09 93.49
N SER A 261 66.92 89.09 92.65
CA SER A 261 67.09 90.51 93.00
C SER A 261 65.90 91.10 93.77
N ALA A 262 64.70 90.53 93.68
CA ALA A 262 63.51 90.96 94.43
C ALA A 262 63.37 90.27 95.81
N THR A 263 63.78 89.01 95.95
CA THR A 263 63.72 88.26 97.22
C THR A 263 64.68 88.78 98.30
N THR A 264 65.67 89.59 97.92
CA THR A 264 66.48 90.40 98.85
C THR A 264 65.79 91.70 99.28
N ALA A 265 64.78 92.19 98.53
CA ALA A 265 63.96 93.36 98.85
C ALA A 265 62.67 93.01 99.61
N ASP A 266 62.09 91.82 99.39
CA ASP A 266 60.81 91.39 100.00
C ASP A 266 60.89 90.99 101.49
N VAL A 267 62.09 90.77 102.04
CA VAL A 267 62.28 90.66 103.51
C VAL A 267 61.89 91.97 104.23
N TYR A 268 61.96 93.12 103.54
CA TYR A 268 61.50 94.41 104.08
C TYR A 268 60.02 94.70 103.77
N GLY A 269 59.42 94.04 102.77
CA GLY A 269 58.04 94.26 102.33
C GLY A 269 56.96 93.48 103.09
N GLN A 270 57.33 92.39 103.77
CA GLN A 270 56.37 91.55 104.52
C GLN A 270 55.73 92.25 105.73
N ASN A 271 56.35 93.32 106.28
CA ASN A 271 55.73 94.15 107.32
C ASN A 271 54.67 95.14 106.78
N TYR A 272 54.61 95.40 105.46
CA TYR A 272 53.60 96.26 104.84
C TYR A 272 52.35 95.46 104.40
N CYS A 273 52.49 94.16 104.13
CA CYS A 273 51.46 93.33 103.53
C CYS A 273 50.35 92.89 104.53
N LEU A 274 50.63 92.88 105.83
CA LEU A 274 49.63 92.60 106.88
C LEU A 274 48.53 93.69 106.97
N ASN A 275 48.79 94.91 106.47
CA ASN A 275 47.79 95.98 106.40
C ASN A 275 46.93 95.95 105.12
N ARG A 276 47.29 95.16 104.10
CA ARG A 276 46.55 95.09 102.82
C ARG A 276 45.55 93.92 102.78
N THR A 277 45.75 92.89 103.59
CA THR A 277 44.83 91.73 103.71
C THR A 277 43.49 92.10 104.36
N LEU A 278 43.47 93.13 105.21
CA LEU A 278 42.25 93.67 105.83
C LEU A 278 41.32 94.37 104.82
N GLN A 279 41.85 94.91 103.72
CA GLN A 279 41.06 95.55 102.66
C GLN A 279 40.46 94.55 101.65
N GLN A 280 41.01 93.34 101.53
CA GLN A 280 40.55 92.32 100.58
C GLN A 280 39.29 91.55 101.06
N TYR A 281 39.03 91.51 102.37
CA TYR A 281 37.83 90.85 102.91
C TYR A 281 36.52 91.60 102.59
N GLN A 282 36.56 92.91 102.36
CA GLN A 282 35.38 93.72 102.02
C GLN A 282 34.95 93.58 100.54
N ALA A 283 35.86 93.21 99.63
CA ALA A 283 35.56 93.00 98.20
C ALA A 283 34.96 91.60 97.89
N ARG A 284 35.19 90.61 98.76
CA ARG A 284 34.78 89.21 98.56
C ARG A 284 33.29 88.98 98.79
N VAL A 285 32.62 89.85 99.56
CA VAL A 285 31.19 89.72 99.88
C VAL A 285 30.30 90.07 98.67
N LEU A 286 30.68 91.03 97.82
CA LEU A 286 29.89 91.43 96.65
C LEU A 286 30.08 90.51 95.42
N ALA A 287 31.17 89.73 95.35
CA ALA A 287 31.42 88.80 94.24
C ALA A 287 30.62 87.48 94.35
N LEU A 288 30.16 87.14 95.56
CA LEU A 288 29.42 85.89 95.82
C LEU A 288 27.98 85.93 95.30
N GLU A 289 27.32 87.10 95.30
CA GLU A 289 25.93 87.24 94.82
C GLU A 289 25.82 87.16 93.28
N ALA A 290 26.84 87.59 92.53
CA ALA A 290 26.88 87.47 91.06
C ALA A 290 27.11 86.03 90.56
N ALA A 291 27.76 85.19 91.38
CA ALA A 291 28.00 83.77 91.06
C ALA A 291 26.73 82.92 91.18
N ASP A 292 25.84 83.23 92.12
CA ASP A 292 24.58 82.50 92.29
C ASP A 292 23.60 82.70 91.12
N ALA A 293 23.55 83.89 90.52
CA ALA A 293 22.73 84.17 89.34
C ALA A 293 23.18 83.43 88.07
N THR A 294 24.50 83.22 87.91
CA THR A 294 25.04 82.44 86.77
C THR A 294 24.85 80.94 86.94
N ARG A 295 24.88 80.43 88.18
CA ARG A 295 24.59 79.04 88.51
C ARG A 295 23.14 78.65 88.24
N SER A 296 22.17 79.51 88.55
CA SER A 296 20.75 79.25 88.23
C SER A 296 20.51 79.10 86.72
N ARG A 297 21.10 79.97 85.88
CA ARG A 297 20.98 79.90 84.42
C ARG A 297 21.61 78.63 83.83
N GLN A 298 22.70 78.13 84.42
CA GLN A 298 23.31 76.86 83.99
C GLN A 298 22.45 75.65 84.36
N LEU A 299 21.78 75.68 85.52
CA LEU A 299 20.83 74.64 85.93
C LEU A 299 19.61 74.57 85.00
N ASP A 300 19.06 75.72 84.58
CA ASP A 300 17.92 75.75 83.66
C ASP A 300 18.31 75.25 82.25
N ARG A 301 19.49 75.63 81.74
CA ARG A 301 20.01 75.08 80.48
C ARG A 301 20.20 73.56 80.56
N ALA A 302 20.80 73.05 81.64
CA ALA A 302 20.97 71.62 81.84
C ALA A 302 19.64 70.85 81.88
N ARG A 303 18.58 71.43 82.49
CA ARG A 303 17.23 70.85 82.48
C ARG A 303 16.64 70.75 81.07
N THR A 304 16.71 71.83 80.28
CA THR A 304 16.21 71.80 78.88
C THR A 304 16.99 70.82 78.00
N HIS A 305 18.29 70.65 78.20
CA HIS A 305 19.10 69.63 77.53
C HIS A 305 18.72 68.21 77.97
N ALA A 306 18.39 67.99 79.25
CA ALA A 306 17.90 66.70 79.75
C ALA A 306 16.51 66.35 79.17
N GLU A 307 15.61 67.32 79.07
CA GLU A 307 14.27 67.12 78.49
C GLU A 307 14.33 66.84 76.98
N THR A 308 15.14 67.58 76.23
CA THR A 308 15.33 67.36 74.77
C THR A 308 16.01 66.02 74.46
N SER A 309 17.02 65.64 75.25
CA SER A 309 17.66 64.31 75.11
C SER A 309 16.71 63.16 75.50
N SER A 310 15.88 63.32 76.53
CA SER A 310 14.83 62.35 76.90
C SER A 310 13.80 62.17 75.78
N ALA A 311 13.34 63.25 75.16
CA ALA A 311 12.41 63.20 74.03
C ALA A 311 13.03 62.48 72.80
N ALA A 312 14.30 62.73 72.50
CA ALA A 312 15.03 62.06 71.42
C ALA A 312 15.19 60.55 71.68
N LEU A 313 15.49 60.15 72.93
CA LEU A 313 15.57 58.75 73.33
C LEU A 313 14.22 58.02 73.20
N LEU A 314 13.11 58.68 73.55
CA LEU A 314 11.76 58.14 73.37
C LEU A 314 11.43 57.93 71.90
N GLN A 315 11.81 58.85 71.01
CA GLN A 315 11.64 58.68 69.56
C GLN A 315 12.47 57.52 69.01
N MET A 316 13.74 57.41 69.40
CA MET A 316 14.61 56.29 69.01
C MET A 316 14.04 54.95 69.51
N ARG A 317 13.56 54.89 70.76
CA ARG A 317 12.90 53.69 71.29
C ARG A 317 11.67 53.29 70.48
N ARG A 318 10.82 54.25 70.08
CA ARG A 318 9.65 53.99 69.22
C ARG A 318 10.04 53.44 67.86
N GLN A 319 11.08 54.01 67.22
CA GLN A 319 11.60 53.52 65.95
C GLN A 319 12.16 52.09 66.08
N LEU A 320 12.89 51.82 67.16
CA LEU A 320 13.47 50.50 67.42
C LEU A 320 12.38 49.44 67.67
N THR A 321 11.31 49.79 68.42
CA THR A 321 10.15 48.90 68.59
C THR A 321 9.41 48.65 67.28
N ALA A 322 9.26 49.67 66.41
CA ALA A 322 8.63 49.50 65.10
C ALA A 322 9.46 48.58 64.18
N GLN A 323 10.78 48.73 64.19
CA GLN A 323 11.70 47.83 63.47
C GLN A 323 11.66 46.40 64.02
N GLN A 324 11.56 46.22 65.33
CA GLN A 324 11.40 44.89 65.94
C GLN A 324 10.12 44.19 65.47
N VAL A 325 8.99 44.89 65.44
CA VAL A 325 7.73 44.32 64.92
C VAL A 325 7.85 43.99 63.43
N ALA A 326 8.44 44.87 62.62
CA ALA A 326 8.63 44.62 61.19
C ALA A 326 9.55 43.40 60.93
N THR A 327 10.64 43.25 61.70
CA THR A 327 11.53 42.10 61.59
C THR A 327 10.87 40.79 62.05
N GLN A 328 9.99 40.83 63.06
CA GLN A 328 9.18 39.67 63.45
C GLN A 328 8.21 39.24 62.35
N GLN A 329 7.47 40.18 61.75
CA GLN A 329 6.55 39.89 60.64
C GLN A 329 7.28 39.30 59.42
N LEU A 330 8.48 39.79 59.11
CA LEU A 330 9.29 39.21 58.03
C LEU A 330 9.75 37.78 58.36
N ARG A 331 10.11 37.49 59.61
CA ARG A 331 10.49 36.14 60.04
C ARG A 331 9.32 35.16 59.97
N GLU A 332 8.12 35.58 60.37
CA GLU A 332 6.90 34.74 60.25
C GLU A 332 6.60 34.41 58.80
N ARG A 333 6.64 35.40 57.89
CA ARG A 333 6.45 35.17 56.45
C ARG A 333 7.51 34.26 55.84
N LEU A 334 8.76 34.38 56.29
CA LEU A 334 9.83 33.48 55.87
C LEU A 334 9.56 32.04 56.34
N ALA A 335 9.14 31.85 57.60
CA ALA A 335 8.80 30.53 58.12
C ALA A 335 7.59 29.89 57.42
N GLU A 336 6.57 30.67 57.07
CA GLU A 336 5.43 30.23 56.25
C GLU A 336 5.90 29.80 54.86
N SER A 337 6.69 30.64 54.17
CA SER A 337 7.22 30.31 52.84
C SER A 337 8.15 29.09 52.86
N GLU A 338 8.98 28.94 53.89
CA GLU A 338 9.82 27.76 54.07
C GLU A 338 8.98 26.50 54.28
N SER A 339 7.90 26.59 55.05
CA SER A 339 6.97 25.47 55.29
C SER A 339 6.25 25.06 54.00
N ASP A 340 5.76 26.01 53.21
CA ASP A 340 5.12 25.74 51.91
C ASP A 340 6.09 25.04 50.95
N ARG A 341 7.34 25.52 50.86
CA ARG A 341 8.36 24.92 49.99
C ARG A 341 8.73 23.50 50.42
N LEU A 342 8.72 23.21 51.72
CA LEU A 342 8.94 21.85 52.22
C LEU A 342 7.75 20.94 51.86
N GLN A 343 6.52 21.40 51.97
CA GLN A 343 5.34 20.63 51.55
C GLN A 343 5.35 20.36 50.04
N GLU A 344 5.68 21.36 49.23
CA GLU A 344 5.87 21.19 47.79
C GLU A 344 6.96 20.15 47.49
N ALA A 345 8.10 20.22 48.17
CA ALA A 345 9.19 19.25 47.99
C ALA A 345 8.75 17.81 48.32
N VAL A 346 7.96 17.61 49.38
CA VAL A 346 7.41 16.29 49.73
C VAL A 346 6.44 15.79 48.66
N THR A 347 5.50 16.62 48.22
CA THR A 347 4.52 16.23 47.18
C THR A 347 5.21 15.88 45.85
N LEU A 348 6.27 16.62 45.48
CA LEU A 348 7.07 16.31 44.30
C LEU A 348 7.82 14.98 44.42
N GLN A 349 8.27 14.61 45.62
CA GLN A 349 8.89 13.30 45.86
C GLN A 349 7.88 12.16 45.75
N GLU A 350 6.67 12.33 46.28
CA GLU A 350 5.58 11.36 46.17
C GLU A 350 5.17 11.16 44.71
N VAL A 351 4.91 12.24 43.98
CA VAL A 351 4.59 12.19 42.54
C VAL A 351 5.72 11.52 41.75
N ARG A 352 6.98 11.82 42.08
CA ARG A 352 8.13 11.17 41.45
C ARG A 352 8.16 9.66 41.72
N ALA A 353 7.85 9.24 42.94
CA ALA A 353 7.78 7.82 43.29
C ALA A 353 6.67 7.10 42.51
N GLU A 354 5.47 7.67 42.46
CA GLU A 354 4.34 7.13 41.70
C GLU A 354 4.64 7.01 40.19
N LEU A 355 5.29 8.03 39.61
CA LEU A 355 5.72 7.99 38.21
C LEU A 355 6.75 6.88 37.95
N LEU A 356 7.68 6.66 38.88
CA LEU A 356 8.66 5.58 38.76
C LEU A 356 7.99 4.21 38.85
N ASP A 357 7.04 4.03 39.77
CA ASP A 357 6.29 2.78 39.91
C ASP A 357 5.42 2.50 38.68
N TRP A 358 4.75 3.53 38.15
CA TRP A 358 3.99 3.42 36.91
C TRP A 358 4.87 3.01 35.73
N ALA A 359 6.01 3.67 35.55
CA ALA A 359 6.96 3.33 34.48
C ALA A 359 7.53 1.91 34.63
N GLN A 360 7.75 1.44 35.86
CA GLN A 360 8.17 0.06 36.14
C GLN A 360 7.05 -0.93 35.79
N HIS A 361 5.82 -0.65 36.17
CA HIS A 361 4.67 -1.49 35.84
C HIS A 361 4.44 -1.60 34.33
N GLU A 362 4.52 -0.47 33.60
CA GLU A 362 4.39 -0.45 32.14
C GLU A 362 5.49 -1.29 31.48
N ARG A 363 6.76 -1.09 31.87
CA ARG A 363 7.88 -1.92 31.39
C ARG A 363 7.69 -3.40 31.66
N GLN A 364 7.17 -3.77 32.84
CA GLN A 364 6.89 -5.18 33.16
C GLN A 364 5.79 -5.75 32.26
N GLN A 365 4.75 -4.97 31.95
CA GLN A 365 3.70 -5.39 31.02
C GLN A 365 4.24 -5.59 29.61
N GLU A 366 5.03 -4.64 29.11
CA GLU A 366 5.71 -4.75 27.82
C GLU A 366 6.63 -5.97 27.75
N GLN A 367 7.42 -6.22 28.80
CA GLN A 367 8.29 -7.40 28.87
C GLN A 367 7.48 -8.71 28.82
N ARG A 368 6.33 -8.79 29.49
CA ARG A 368 5.43 -9.96 29.42
C ARG A 368 4.88 -10.15 28.01
N GLN A 369 4.44 -9.09 27.35
CA GLN A 369 3.95 -9.14 25.97
C GLN A 369 5.06 -9.56 25.00
N LEU A 370 6.25 -8.97 25.11
CA LEU A 370 7.42 -9.35 24.33
C LEU A 370 7.80 -10.83 24.53
N ALA A 371 7.74 -11.34 25.76
CA ALA A 371 7.98 -12.75 26.05
C ALA A 371 6.94 -13.66 25.39
N GLN A 372 5.65 -13.29 25.41
CA GLN A 372 4.59 -14.03 24.73
C GLN A 372 4.80 -14.06 23.22
N LEU A 373 5.11 -12.92 22.61
CA LEU A 373 5.38 -12.82 21.17
C LEU A 373 6.60 -13.65 20.76
N ARG A 374 7.69 -13.61 21.55
CA ARG A 374 8.87 -14.46 21.33
C ARG A 374 8.54 -15.95 21.37
N ARG A 375 7.70 -16.39 22.31
CA ARG A 375 7.23 -17.79 22.39
C ARG A 375 6.40 -18.18 21.16
N GLN A 376 5.47 -17.34 20.74
CA GLN A 376 4.66 -17.60 19.54
C GLN A 376 5.53 -17.69 18.29
N LEU A 377 6.51 -16.80 18.15
CA LEU A 377 7.46 -16.80 17.05
C LEU A 377 8.29 -18.09 17.03
N ALA A 378 8.83 -18.51 18.18
CA ALA A 378 9.58 -19.76 18.30
C ALA A 378 8.75 -21.00 17.90
N LEU A 379 7.49 -21.07 18.33
CA LEU A 379 6.56 -22.13 17.92
C LEU A 379 6.31 -22.11 16.42
N ARG A 380 6.09 -20.94 15.83
CA ARG A 380 5.90 -20.79 14.37
C ARG A 380 7.14 -21.23 13.61
N GLU A 381 8.32 -20.81 14.02
CA GLU A 381 9.57 -21.27 13.41
C GLU A 381 9.73 -22.79 13.50
N ALA A 382 9.43 -23.40 14.65
CA ALA A 382 9.48 -24.84 14.81
C ALA A 382 8.51 -25.56 13.84
N THR A 383 7.29 -25.05 13.68
CA THR A 383 6.34 -25.60 12.70
C THR A 383 6.84 -25.45 11.27
N VAL A 384 7.43 -24.30 10.91
CA VAL A 384 8.00 -24.07 9.58
C VAL A 384 9.20 -24.99 9.33
N ARG A 385 10.07 -25.21 10.32
CA ARG A 385 11.18 -26.17 10.23
C ARG A 385 10.67 -27.58 9.97
N ARG A 386 9.63 -28.02 10.71
CA ARG A 386 8.98 -29.33 10.50
C ARG A 386 8.35 -29.44 9.11
N LEU A 387 7.63 -28.41 8.65
CA LEU A 387 7.05 -28.38 7.30
C LEU A 387 8.12 -28.44 6.21
N ARG A 388 9.22 -27.69 6.34
CA ARG A 388 10.36 -27.75 5.41
C ARG A 388 11.00 -29.14 5.39
N ALA A 389 11.19 -29.76 6.55
CA ALA A 389 11.73 -31.13 6.64
C ALA A 389 10.78 -32.14 5.97
N LEU A 390 9.48 -32.03 6.21
CA LEU A 390 8.47 -32.86 5.56
C LEU A 390 8.47 -32.66 4.05
N ALA A 391 8.47 -31.42 3.57
CA ALA A 391 8.52 -31.09 2.15
C ALA A 391 9.76 -31.68 1.48
N ARG A 392 10.94 -31.57 2.10
CA ARG A 392 12.17 -32.21 1.61
C ARG A 392 12.04 -33.73 1.53
N ARG A 393 11.46 -34.39 2.54
CA ARG A 393 11.21 -35.84 2.50
C ARG A 393 10.24 -36.24 1.39
N VAL A 394 9.17 -35.47 1.19
CA VAL A 394 8.20 -35.71 0.11
C VAL A 394 8.86 -35.56 -1.25
N LEU A 395 9.67 -34.51 -1.44
CA LEU A 395 10.42 -34.30 -2.67
C LEU A 395 11.44 -35.43 -2.90
N ALA A 396 12.21 -35.83 -1.89
CA ALA A 396 13.16 -36.93 -2.01
C ALA A 396 12.48 -38.25 -2.38
N ARG A 397 11.36 -38.60 -1.72
CA ARG A 397 10.56 -39.79 -2.08
C ARG A 397 10.00 -39.71 -3.50
N ARG A 398 9.58 -38.52 -3.93
CA ARG A 398 9.10 -38.29 -5.28
C ARG A 398 10.21 -38.48 -6.31
N SER A 399 11.39 -37.90 -6.07
CA SER A 399 12.56 -38.09 -6.94
C SER A 399 12.94 -39.57 -7.04
N GLN A 400 12.98 -40.30 -5.92
CA GLN A 400 13.23 -41.76 -5.93
C GLN A 400 12.18 -42.53 -6.75
N LEU A 401 10.90 -42.15 -6.67
CA LEU A 401 9.86 -42.75 -7.50
C LEU A 401 10.03 -42.40 -8.98
N GLU A 402 10.36 -41.14 -9.30
CA GLU A 402 10.63 -40.70 -10.66
C GLU A 402 11.81 -41.47 -11.27
N ASP A 403 12.91 -41.64 -10.53
CA ASP A 403 14.07 -42.43 -10.95
C ASP A 403 13.71 -43.91 -11.18
N PHE A 404 12.93 -44.50 -10.27
CA PHE A 404 12.43 -45.87 -10.43
C PHE A 404 11.56 -46.04 -11.68
N PHE A 405 10.61 -45.10 -11.92
CA PHE A 405 9.74 -45.16 -13.10
C PHE A 405 10.50 -44.93 -14.40
N LEU A 406 11.48 -44.01 -14.42
CA LEU A 406 12.33 -43.80 -15.59
C LEU A 406 13.15 -45.06 -15.90
N SER A 407 13.76 -45.68 -14.88
CA SER A 407 14.50 -46.93 -15.05
C SER A 407 13.58 -48.08 -15.54
N ALA A 408 12.37 -48.20 -14.99
CA ALA A 408 11.39 -49.18 -15.45
C ALA A 408 10.95 -48.93 -16.90
N LEU A 409 10.73 -47.67 -17.29
CA LEU A 409 10.41 -47.30 -18.67
C LEU A 409 11.57 -47.59 -19.63
N GLU A 410 12.81 -47.33 -19.22
CA GLU A 410 14.01 -47.66 -20.01
C GLU A 410 14.13 -49.17 -20.22
N GLN A 411 13.94 -49.97 -19.17
CA GLN A 411 13.95 -51.43 -19.25
C GLN A 411 12.86 -51.95 -20.20
N VAL A 412 11.63 -51.45 -20.06
CA VAL A 412 10.50 -51.86 -20.91
C VAL A 412 10.68 -51.40 -22.35
N ALA A 413 11.15 -50.17 -22.59
CA ALA A 413 11.43 -49.67 -23.93
C ALA A 413 12.55 -50.46 -24.61
N GLY A 414 13.60 -50.82 -23.85
CA GLY A 414 14.68 -51.70 -24.30
C GLY A 414 14.18 -53.09 -24.66
N ALA A 415 13.36 -53.70 -23.80
CA ALA A 415 12.75 -54.99 -24.04
C ALA A 415 11.77 -54.98 -25.23
N ALA A 416 10.96 -53.93 -25.38
CA ALA A 416 10.07 -53.72 -26.54
C ALA A 416 10.86 -53.50 -27.85
N ALA A 417 12.02 -52.86 -27.79
CA ALA A 417 12.95 -52.77 -28.94
C ALA A 417 13.60 -54.14 -29.24
N GLY A 418 13.85 -54.96 -28.22
CA GLY A 418 14.28 -56.35 -28.34
C GLY A 418 13.23 -57.23 -29.04
N GLU A 419 12.00 -57.24 -28.53
CA GLU A 419 10.86 -57.96 -29.09
C GLU A 419 10.57 -57.54 -30.53
N ARG A 420 10.60 -56.22 -30.82
CA ARG A 420 10.53 -55.72 -32.20
C ARG A 420 11.58 -56.41 -33.06
N ARG A 421 12.85 -56.36 -32.69
CA ARG A 421 13.95 -56.96 -33.45
C ARG A 421 13.84 -58.49 -33.59
N GLN A 422 13.26 -59.17 -32.62
CA GLN A 422 12.99 -60.62 -32.70
C GLN A 422 11.85 -60.90 -33.67
N PHE A 423 10.72 -60.19 -33.55
CA PHE A 423 9.59 -60.31 -34.47
C PHE A 423 10.00 -60.06 -35.93
N TRP A 424 10.84 -59.04 -36.17
CA TRP A 424 11.40 -58.78 -37.50
C TRP A 424 12.22 -59.97 -38.02
N ARG A 425 13.10 -60.54 -37.19
CA ARG A 425 13.91 -61.72 -37.55
C ARG A 425 13.04 -62.95 -37.80
N ASP A 426 12.06 -63.22 -36.94
CA ASP A 426 11.17 -64.36 -37.06
C ASP A 426 10.28 -64.26 -38.30
N ALA A 427 9.75 -63.07 -38.60
CA ALA A 427 8.99 -62.80 -39.81
C ALA A 427 9.84 -63.00 -41.08
N GLU A 428 11.10 -62.53 -41.06
CA GLU A 428 12.06 -62.75 -42.14
C GLU A 428 12.40 -64.24 -42.31
N HIS A 429 12.65 -64.96 -41.22
CA HIS A 429 12.90 -66.40 -41.24
C HIS A 429 11.69 -67.19 -41.75
N GLN A 430 10.48 -66.88 -41.29
CA GLN A 430 9.24 -67.51 -41.76
C GLN A 430 8.98 -67.22 -43.24
N TYR A 431 9.25 -65.99 -43.70
CA TYR A 431 9.13 -65.64 -45.11
C TYR A 431 10.12 -66.44 -45.96
N ARG A 432 11.40 -66.49 -45.57
CA ARG A 432 12.44 -67.29 -46.25
C ARG A 432 12.10 -68.78 -46.27
N GLN A 433 11.59 -69.33 -45.17
CA GLN A 433 11.14 -70.73 -45.11
C GLN A 433 9.96 -71.01 -46.06
N ARG A 434 8.95 -70.12 -46.10
CA ARG A 434 7.82 -70.24 -47.02
C ARG A 434 8.24 -70.08 -48.49
N MET A 435 9.19 -69.19 -48.77
CA MET A 435 9.80 -69.07 -50.09
C MET A 435 10.50 -70.36 -50.50
N ALA A 436 11.30 -70.97 -49.61
CA ALA A 436 11.97 -72.24 -49.86
C ALA A 436 10.98 -73.41 -50.06
N ALA A 437 9.92 -73.49 -49.26
CA ALA A 437 8.85 -74.47 -49.42
C ALA A 437 8.06 -74.29 -50.73
N GLY A 438 7.90 -73.03 -51.16
CA GLY A 438 7.30 -72.71 -52.46
C GLY A 438 8.16 -73.13 -53.64
N LEU A 439 9.48 -72.93 -53.55
CA LEU A 439 10.44 -73.43 -54.54
C LEU A 439 10.47 -74.95 -54.60
N ALA A 440 10.27 -75.63 -53.46
CA ALA A 440 10.16 -77.09 -53.37
C ALA A 440 8.78 -77.64 -53.81
N GLY A 441 7.83 -76.77 -54.21
CA GLY A 441 6.50 -77.17 -54.70
C GLY A 441 5.51 -77.65 -53.63
N GLN A 442 5.85 -77.54 -52.34
CA GLN A 442 5.01 -78.01 -51.23
C GLN A 442 3.93 -76.99 -50.82
N ALA A 443 4.09 -75.72 -51.20
CA ALA A 443 3.16 -74.63 -50.90
C ALA A 443 3.20 -73.56 -52.02
N PRO A 444 2.20 -72.68 -52.16
CA PRO A 444 2.31 -71.51 -53.02
C PRO A 444 3.37 -70.53 -52.48
N PRO A 445 4.15 -69.85 -53.34
CA PRO A 445 5.15 -68.88 -52.91
C PRO A 445 4.48 -67.70 -52.17
N PRO A 446 5.04 -67.25 -51.03
CA PRO A 446 4.45 -66.17 -50.25
C PRO A 446 4.51 -64.82 -51.00
N GLU A 447 3.51 -63.97 -50.76
CA GLU A 447 3.45 -62.60 -51.29
C GLU A 447 4.61 -61.74 -50.76
N VAL A 448 5.15 -60.86 -51.61
CA VAL A 448 6.25 -59.96 -51.26
C VAL A 448 5.82 -59.03 -50.12
N MET A 449 6.47 -59.17 -48.97
CA MET A 449 6.22 -58.30 -47.81
C MET A 449 6.99 -56.99 -47.95
N THR A 450 6.31 -55.87 -47.75
CA THR A 450 6.91 -54.53 -47.74
C THR A 450 7.27 -54.09 -46.32
N THR A 451 8.30 -53.25 -46.19
CA THR A 451 8.78 -52.69 -44.91
C THR A 451 8.35 -51.24 -44.66
N ASP A 452 7.69 -50.62 -45.64
CA ASP A 452 7.64 -49.16 -45.75
C ASP A 452 6.42 -48.50 -45.07
N GLY A 453 5.56 -49.27 -44.42
CA GLY A 453 4.38 -48.75 -43.71
C GLY A 453 3.27 -48.21 -44.63
N SER A 454 3.31 -48.52 -45.92
CA SER A 454 2.42 -47.91 -46.92
C SER A 454 1.05 -48.58 -46.93
N GLN A 455 -0.02 -47.78 -46.79
CA GLN A 455 -1.43 -48.24 -46.79
C GLN A 455 -1.88 -48.95 -48.08
N LYS A 456 -1.09 -48.91 -49.15
CA LYS A 456 -1.40 -49.51 -50.46
C LYS A 456 -0.77 -50.89 -50.67
N SER A 457 0.03 -51.38 -49.72
CA SER A 457 0.61 -52.72 -49.77
C SER A 457 -0.38 -53.74 -49.22
N SER A 458 -0.54 -54.88 -49.90
CA SER A 458 -1.43 -55.96 -49.49
C SER A 458 -1.00 -56.60 -48.16
N ARG A 459 0.29 -56.52 -47.81
CA ARG A 459 0.83 -57.07 -46.56
C ARG A 459 2.10 -56.37 -46.10
N ASP A 460 2.04 -55.77 -44.92
CA ASP A 460 3.14 -55.00 -44.31
C ASP A 460 3.49 -55.55 -42.92
N ILE A 461 4.78 -55.79 -42.67
CA ILE A 461 5.31 -56.33 -41.41
C ILE A 461 5.05 -55.36 -40.26
N VAL A 462 5.10 -54.05 -40.51
CA VAL A 462 4.81 -53.01 -39.50
C VAL A 462 3.36 -53.10 -39.05
N HIS A 463 2.44 -53.35 -39.98
CA HIS A 463 1.02 -53.46 -39.68
C HIS A 463 0.68 -54.81 -39.01
N ASP A 464 1.35 -55.89 -39.37
CA ASP A 464 1.26 -57.20 -38.69
C ASP A 464 1.78 -57.11 -37.24
N TRP A 465 2.89 -56.39 -37.01
CA TRP A 465 3.41 -56.12 -35.65
C TRP A 465 2.48 -55.23 -34.84
N GLN A 466 1.85 -54.21 -35.44
CA GLN A 466 0.87 -53.36 -34.75
C GLN A 466 -0.35 -54.17 -34.33
N ARG A 467 -0.91 -55.00 -35.24
CA ARG A 467 -2.04 -55.90 -34.94
C ARG A 467 -1.71 -56.93 -33.86
N HIS A 468 -0.48 -57.43 -33.80
CA HIS A 468 -0.04 -58.32 -32.71
C HIS A 468 -0.05 -57.62 -31.35
N ASN A 469 0.15 -56.30 -31.32
CA ASN A 469 0.23 -55.51 -30.09
C ASN A 469 -1.04 -54.72 -29.76
N GLU A 470 -2.03 -54.73 -30.64
CA GLU A 470 -3.35 -54.17 -30.40
C GLU A 470 -4.04 -54.88 -29.22
N TRP A 471 -4.64 -54.06 -28.35
CA TRP A 471 -5.30 -54.54 -27.15
C TRP A 471 -6.58 -55.30 -27.49
N ARG A 472 -6.72 -56.54 -26.98
CA ARG A 472 -7.99 -57.28 -27.02
C ARG A 472 -8.79 -56.97 -25.75
N ALA A 473 -9.91 -56.27 -25.91
CA ALA A 473 -10.64 -55.63 -24.81
C ALA A 473 -11.49 -56.57 -23.93
N ASP A 474 -11.45 -57.88 -24.17
CA ASP A 474 -12.51 -58.79 -23.72
C ASP A 474 -12.26 -59.45 -22.34
N ALA A 475 -11.28 -58.99 -21.56
CA ALA A 475 -10.97 -59.56 -20.24
C ALA A 475 -11.08 -58.52 -19.11
N ASP A 476 -12.03 -58.73 -18.19
CA ASP A 476 -12.27 -57.89 -17.00
C ASP A 476 -11.13 -57.98 -15.96
N GLN A 477 -10.25 -58.99 -16.08
CA GLN A 477 -9.08 -59.18 -15.22
C GLN A 477 -7.84 -59.43 -16.08
N VAL A 478 -6.90 -58.49 -16.04
CA VAL A 478 -5.67 -58.52 -16.84
C VAL A 478 -4.50 -58.84 -15.93
N ASP A 479 -3.86 -59.98 -16.16
CA ASP A 479 -2.58 -60.29 -15.53
C ASP A 479 -1.44 -59.50 -16.18
N VAL A 480 -0.69 -58.74 -15.38
CA VAL A 480 0.41 -57.89 -15.84
C VAL A 480 1.53 -58.70 -16.51
N SER A 481 1.68 -59.98 -16.14
CA SER A 481 2.64 -60.91 -16.74
C SER A 481 2.30 -61.22 -18.21
N ALA A 482 1.02 -61.29 -18.57
CA ALA A 482 0.54 -61.66 -19.90
C ALA A 482 0.62 -60.51 -20.95
N LEU A 483 0.98 -59.30 -20.53
CA LEU A 483 1.09 -58.13 -21.38
C LEU A 483 2.38 -58.15 -22.23
N THR A 484 2.28 -57.72 -23.49
CA THR A 484 3.47 -57.45 -24.33
C THR A 484 4.26 -56.25 -23.78
N TRP A 485 5.55 -56.13 -24.08
CA TRP A 485 6.36 -55.02 -23.53
C TRP A 485 5.82 -53.64 -23.92
N LEU A 486 5.21 -53.49 -25.09
CA LEU A 486 4.60 -52.22 -25.52
C LEU A 486 3.35 -51.88 -24.73
N GLN A 487 2.54 -52.89 -24.39
CA GLN A 487 1.36 -52.70 -23.55
C GLN A 487 1.80 -52.35 -22.11
N LYS A 488 2.85 -53.00 -21.59
CA LYS A 488 3.48 -52.64 -20.32
C LYS A 488 4.01 -51.20 -20.34
N GLU A 489 4.59 -50.74 -21.45
CA GLU A 489 5.06 -49.35 -21.62
C GLU A 489 3.90 -48.35 -21.57
N SER A 490 2.81 -48.63 -22.27
CA SER A 490 1.60 -47.80 -22.28
C SER A 490 0.98 -47.70 -20.87
N VAL A 491 0.89 -48.83 -20.17
CA VAL A 491 0.42 -48.89 -18.78
C VAL A 491 1.30 -48.07 -17.85
N LEU A 492 2.63 -48.16 -17.95
CA LEU A 492 3.57 -47.35 -17.16
C LEU A 492 3.45 -45.85 -17.46
N ARG A 493 3.29 -45.45 -18.73
CA ARG A 493 3.05 -44.06 -19.12
C ARG A 493 1.74 -43.52 -18.52
N VAL A 494 0.68 -44.32 -18.53
CA VAL A 494 -0.62 -43.97 -17.93
C VAL A 494 -0.51 -43.89 -16.41
N LEU A 495 0.17 -44.83 -15.75
CA LEU A 495 0.46 -44.80 -14.31
C LEU A 495 1.25 -43.56 -13.91
N PHE A 496 2.27 -43.19 -14.68
CA PHE A 496 3.05 -41.97 -14.44
C PHE A 496 2.17 -40.71 -14.57
N ALA A 497 1.29 -40.65 -15.59
CA ALA A 497 0.33 -39.56 -15.73
C ALA A 497 -0.69 -39.52 -14.59
N HIS A 498 -1.09 -40.68 -14.07
CA HIS A 498 -2.03 -40.81 -12.97
C HIS A 498 -1.40 -40.39 -11.63
N ILE A 499 -0.19 -40.86 -11.30
CA ILE A 499 0.56 -40.53 -10.07
C ILE A 499 0.93 -39.04 -10.05
N ASN A 500 1.29 -38.46 -11.19
CA ASN A 500 1.51 -37.03 -11.31
C ASN A 500 0.21 -36.20 -11.22
N GLY A 501 -0.94 -36.87 -11.12
CA GLY A 501 -2.23 -36.24 -10.98
C GLY A 501 -2.57 -35.39 -12.19
N ALA A 502 -2.14 -35.75 -13.41
CA ALA A 502 -2.55 -35.04 -14.62
C ALA A 502 -4.08 -35.09 -14.78
N GLN A 503 -4.69 -36.24 -14.48
CA GLN A 503 -6.15 -36.41 -14.42
C GLN A 503 -6.79 -35.66 -13.24
N SER A 504 -6.18 -35.67 -12.06
CA SER A 504 -6.68 -34.95 -10.88
C SER A 504 -6.53 -33.43 -11.00
N ARG A 505 -5.51 -32.93 -11.71
CA ARG A 505 -5.30 -31.52 -12.06
C ARG A 505 -6.29 -31.08 -13.13
N ALA A 506 -6.53 -31.89 -14.17
CA ALA A 506 -7.59 -31.64 -15.15
C ALA A 506 -8.98 -31.60 -14.49
N ARG A 507 -9.25 -32.53 -13.56
CA ARG A 507 -10.51 -32.58 -12.79
C ARG A 507 -10.61 -31.44 -11.76
N ARG A 508 -9.50 -31.01 -11.13
CA ARG A 508 -9.43 -29.82 -10.26
C ARG A 508 -9.56 -28.51 -11.02
N GLN A 509 -8.99 -28.39 -12.22
CA GLN A 509 -9.17 -27.24 -13.11
C GLN A 509 -10.62 -27.16 -13.61
N GLN A 510 -11.23 -28.30 -13.97
CA GLN A 510 -12.67 -28.38 -14.24
C GLN A 510 -13.53 -28.06 -13.01
N GLN A 511 -13.11 -28.45 -11.79
CA GLN A 511 -13.79 -28.09 -10.56
C GLN A 511 -13.56 -26.63 -10.13
N GLN A 512 -12.42 -26.01 -10.44
CA GLN A 512 -12.16 -24.59 -10.19
C GLN A 512 -12.93 -23.71 -11.19
N GLN A 513 -13.07 -24.15 -12.45
CA GLN A 513 -14.00 -23.54 -13.42
C GLN A 513 -15.47 -23.68 -12.96
N LYS A 514 -15.85 -24.78 -12.30
CA LYS A 514 -17.19 -24.93 -11.68
C LYS A 514 -17.33 -24.23 -10.31
N LYS A 515 -16.24 -23.92 -9.61
CA LYS A 515 -16.18 -23.23 -8.30
C LYS A 515 -15.76 -21.75 -8.40
N GLY A 516 -15.88 -21.13 -9.58
CA GLY A 516 -15.97 -19.67 -9.73
C GLY A 516 -17.20 -19.05 -9.05
N ARG A 517 -18.04 -19.86 -8.40
CA ARG A 517 -19.12 -19.43 -7.51
C ARG A 517 -18.76 -19.80 -6.08
N TRP A 518 -18.06 -18.92 -5.38
CA TRP A 518 -18.03 -18.96 -3.93
C TRP A 518 -19.41 -18.56 -3.40
N PRO A 519 -20.04 -19.33 -2.49
CA PRO A 519 -21.12 -18.78 -1.68
C PRO A 519 -20.51 -17.76 -0.73
N ARG A 520 -21.05 -16.54 -0.73
CA ARG A 520 -20.81 -15.55 0.33
C ARG A 520 -21.00 -16.27 1.67
N LYS A 521 -19.94 -16.36 2.48
CA LYS A 521 -20.07 -16.74 3.88
C LYS A 521 -21.08 -15.78 4.50
N ARG A 522 -22.16 -16.34 5.05
CA ARG A 522 -23.05 -15.62 5.96
C ARG A 522 -22.20 -15.21 7.15
N THR A 523 -21.98 -13.91 7.29
CA THR A 523 -21.66 -13.32 8.58
C THR A 523 -22.84 -13.62 9.49
N VAL A 524 -22.58 -14.35 10.57
CA VAL A 524 -23.49 -14.45 11.70
C VAL A 524 -23.45 -13.08 12.34
N ASP A 525 -24.54 -12.32 12.21
CA ASP A 525 -24.85 -11.18 13.06
C ASP A 525 -24.97 -11.71 14.50
N VAL A 526 -23.91 -11.51 15.29
CA VAL A 526 -24.03 -11.46 16.75
C VAL A 526 -24.08 -9.99 17.10
N GLY A 527 -25.23 -9.56 17.61
CA GLY A 527 -25.63 -8.18 17.75
C GLY A 527 -24.66 -7.31 18.55
N VAL A 528 -24.35 -6.16 17.97
CA VAL A 528 -23.93 -4.95 18.69
C VAL A 528 -24.87 -3.83 18.26
N GLN A 529 -26.10 -3.88 18.77
CA GLN A 529 -26.98 -2.72 18.90
C GLN A 529 -27.52 -2.71 20.32
N LYS A 530 -26.88 -1.89 21.16
CA LYS A 530 -27.43 -1.14 22.30
C LYS A 530 -26.25 -0.56 23.05
N PHE A 531 -25.93 0.70 22.79
CA PHE A 531 -25.43 1.72 23.74
C PHE A 531 -25.03 2.97 22.94
N ALA A 532 -26.02 3.59 22.29
CA ALA A 532 -25.89 4.91 21.69
C ALA A 532 -27.24 5.63 21.77
N GLN A 533 -27.75 5.79 22.98
CA GLN A 533 -28.86 6.69 23.30
C GLN A 533 -28.92 6.89 24.82
N ARG A 534 -28.09 7.81 25.30
CA ARG A 534 -28.29 8.64 26.50
C ARG A 534 -27.04 9.49 26.65
N ARG A 535 -27.12 10.74 26.19
CA ARG A 535 -26.55 11.96 26.79
C ARG A 535 -26.51 13.06 25.73
N SER A 536 -27.67 13.67 25.53
CA SER A 536 -27.79 15.02 25.00
C SER A 536 -29.05 15.63 25.59
N THR A 537 -28.98 16.03 26.86
CA THR A 537 -29.90 17.00 27.47
C THR A 537 -29.17 17.66 28.63
N SER A 538 -29.20 19.00 28.64
CA SER A 538 -28.76 19.95 29.67
C SER A 538 -27.27 19.88 30.03
N GLY A 539 -26.49 20.95 29.96
CA GLY A 539 -26.83 22.36 30.06
C GLY A 539 -25.70 22.99 30.87
N ASP A 540 -25.27 24.15 30.41
CA ASP A 540 -24.63 25.21 31.21
C ASP A 540 -23.72 24.79 32.37
N THR A 541 -22.41 24.80 32.12
CA THR A 541 -21.47 25.49 32.99
C THR A 541 -20.33 26.04 32.15
N SER A 542 -20.50 27.30 31.77
CA SER A 542 -19.40 28.25 31.68
C SER A 542 -18.59 28.24 32.99
N SER A 543 -17.30 28.57 32.91
CA SER A 543 -16.44 28.97 34.03
C SER A 543 -15.97 27.89 35.01
N ALA A 544 -14.73 27.41 34.83
CA ALA A 544 -13.67 27.38 35.85
C ALA A 544 -12.46 26.56 35.37
N TYR A 545 -11.48 27.22 34.75
CA TYR A 545 -10.09 26.76 34.81
C TYR A 545 -9.46 27.39 36.06
N PRO A 546 -8.91 26.64 37.03
CA PRO A 546 -7.99 27.23 37.99
C PRO A 546 -6.65 27.48 37.28
N LEU A 547 -6.36 28.76 37.12
CA LEU A 547 -5.09 29.32 36.70
C LEU A 547 -3.97 28.81 37.62
N LEU A 548 -3.06 27.99 37.11
CA LEU A 548 -1.70 27.91 37.63
C LEU A 548 -0.90 29.07 37.04
N SER A 549 -0.98 30.24 37.67
CA SER A 549 0.07 31.26 37.70
C SER A 549 -0.32 32.41 38.64
N PRO A 550 0.39 32.60 39.77
CA PRO A 550 0.47 33.92 40.38
C PRO A 550 1.89 34.37 40.73
N TYR A 551 2.93 33.91 40.01
CA TYR A 551 4.33 34.22 40.37
C TYR A 551 5.16 35.02 39.37
N LEU A 552 4.56 35.69 38.38
CA LEU A 552 5.34 36.48 37.40
C LEU A 552 4.95 37.96 37.25
N ASP A 553 4.12 38.53 38.15
CA ASP A 553 3.63 39.91 37.96
C ASP A 553 3.90 40.88 39.14
N LYS A 554 4.94 40.63 39.94
CA LYS A 554 5.36 41.56 41.04
C LYS A 554 6.77 42.14 40.92
N SER A 555 7.43 42.02 39.76
CA SER A 555 8.77 42.60 39.55
C SER A 555 8.80 43.92 38.75
N VAL A 556 7.65 44.52 38.40
CA VAL A 556 7.61 45.74 37.55
C VAL A 556 7.01 46.98 38.25
N GLN A 557 6.77 46.97 39.57
CA GLN A 557 6.28 48.15 40.31
C GLN A 557 7.18 48.63 41.46
N MET A 558 8.51 48.49 41.35
CA MET A 558 9.46 49.06 42.33
C MET A 558 10.65 49.76 41.66
N LEU A 559 10.39 50.56 40.63
CA LEU A 559 11.34 51.57 40.13
C LEU A 559 10.55 52.83 39.75
N GLY A 560 10.35 53.70 40.74
CA GLY A 560 9.61 54.96 40.57
C GLY A 560 9.19 55.58 41.89
N LEU A 561 10.15 55.87 42.77
CA LEU A 561 10.22 57.01 43.71
C LEU A 561 11.58 56.99 44.40
#